data_AF-A0A4S2EB75-F1
#
_entry.id   AF-A0A4S2EB75-F1
#
_cell.length_a   1.000
_cell.length_b   1.000
_cell.length_c   1.000
_cell.angle_alpha   90.00
_cell.angle_beta   90.00
_cell.angle_gamma   90.00
#
_symmetry.space_group_name_H-M   'P 1'
#
loop_
_entity.id
_entity.type
_entity.pdbx_description
1 polymer ?
#
loop_
_entity_poly.entity_id
_entity_poly.type
_entity_poly.pdbx_seq_one_letter_code
_entity_poly.pdbx_strand_id
1 'polypeptide(L)'
;MMRAITKILSYVTLGEIRKNLLILALVLLFLECFLPTGTLGFLLLLALGTERFLAPKLALFVIAPAIWLSYFLLLYVVEPNEQINIYSIYYLLAYYIVLVVGYWQLERFKKKIQYEYVTELNYLNDEMIYFDQNKLDALHMNDSEQKFYRKLLNEKYQHYLYLKSINWRLERKVSKFSNTQVLIQQIFNELVQEPQKVLDADNFLYRLLPDYTQLVKDYLDLEENMLKTDEDAELKQIALTRIKLYNEEFSEELNRLKQFKNL
;
A
#
# COMPACT_ATOMS: atom_id res chain seq x y z
N MET A 1 -4.95 5.58 -5.71
CA MET A 1 -4.76 5.11 -4.31
C MET A 1 -6.00 5.14 -3.38
N MET A 2 -6.53 6.29 -2.94
CA MET A 2 -7.54 6.35 -1.84
C MET A 2 -8.99 5.98 -2.26
N ARG A 3 -9.34 6.11 -3.55
CA ARG A 3 -10.71 5.90 -4.10
C ARG A 3 -11.10 4.44 -4.37
N ALA A 4 -10.14 3.58 -4.72
CA ALA A 4 -10.41 2.16 -4.99
C ALA A 4 -10.53 1.36 -3.70
N ILE A 5 -9.66 1.66 -2.73
CA ILE A 5 -9.72 1.15 -1.36
C ILE A 5 -11.05 1.54 -0.70
N THR A 6 -11.53 2.79 -0.84
CA THR A 6 -12.83 3.22 -0.29
C THR A 6 -14.04 2.55 -0.93
N LYS A 7 -13.99 2.16 -2.21
CA LYS A 7 -15.13 1.56 -2.92
C LYS A 7 -15.37 0.09 -2.53
N ILE A 8 -14.32 -0.65 -2.20
CA ILE A 8 -14.45 -2.02 -1.70
C ILE A 8 -14.64 -2.02 -0.17
N LEU A 9 -14.02 -1.08 0.54
CA LEU A 9 -14.37 -0.74 1.94
C LEU A 9 -15.77 -0.11 2.11
N SER A 10 -16.58 0.06 1.08
CA SER A 10 -17.96 0.53 1.24
C SER A 10 -19.01 -0.57 1.19
N TYR A 11 -18.71 -1.75 0.64
CA TYR A 11 -19.76 -2.75 0.37
C TYR A 11 -19.80 -3.91 1.37
N VAL A 12 -18.65 -4.48 1.75
CA VAL A 12 -18.61 -5.63 2.68
C VAL A 12 -18.50 -5.20 4.15
N THR A 13 -17.91 -4.03 4.35
CA THR A 13 -17.53 -3.43 5.64
C THR A 13 -18.58 -2.49 6.23
N LEU A 14 -19.59 -2.05 5.47
CA LEU A 14 -20.52 -1.03 5.97
C LEU A 14 -21.37 -1.50 7.16
N GLY A 15 -21.61 -2.81 7.31
CA GLY A 15 -22.40 -3.37 8.41
C GLY A 15 -21.63 -3.43 9.73
N GLU A 16 -20.46 -4.09 9.74
CA GLU A 16 -19.66 -4.28 10.95
C GLU A 16 -18.86 -3.02 11.35
N ILE A 17 -18.34 -2.28 10.37
CA ILE A 17 -17.65 -1.00 10.63
C ILE A 17 -18.65 0.05 11.13
N ARG A 18 -19.88 0.12 10.59
CA ARG A 18 -20.91 1.01 11.18
C ARG A 18 -21.22 0.62 12.61
N LYS A 19 -21.33 -0.67 12.92
CA LYS A 19 -21.68 -1.11 14.28
C LYS A 19 -20.58 -0.75 15.28
N ASN A 20 -19.32 -1.04 14.95
CA ASN A 20 -18.18 -0.73 15.83
C ASN A 20 -17.84 0.78 15.88
N LEU A 21 -17.98 1.52 14.76
CA LEU A 21 -17.87 2.99 14.77
C LEU A 21 -19.06 3.64 15.47
N LEU A 22 -20.28 3.11 15.38
CA LEU A 22 -21.43 3.60 16.14
C LEU A 22 -21.21 3.37 17.63
N ILE A 23 -20.71 2.21 18.03
CA ILE A 23 -20.38 1.92 19.43
C ILE A 23 -19.25 2.85 19.89
N LEU A 24 -18.19 3.02 19.10
CA LEU A 24 -17.09 3.95 19.41
C LEU A 24 -17.60 5.41 19.47
N ALA A 25 -18.44 5.84 18.53
CA ALA A 25 -19.02 7.17 18.49
C ALA A 25 -20.00 7.40 19.65
N LEU A 26 -20.80 6.40 20.04
CA LEU A 26 -21.65 6.43 21.23
C LEU A 26 -20.81 6.52 22.51
N VAL A 27 -19.70 5.78 22.59
CA VAL A 27 -18.78 5.83 23.73
C VAL A 27 -18.05 7.17 23.78
N LEU A 28 -17.64 7.73 22.64
CA LEU A 28 -16.99 9.04 22.54
C LEU A 28 -17.96 10.18 22.85
N LEU A 29 -19.20 10.15 22.33
CA LEU A 29 -20.26 11.10 22.66
C LEU A 29 -20.66 11.02 24.14
N PHE A 30 -20.73 9.80 24.69
CA PHE A 30 -20.98 9.60 26.11
C PHE A 30 -19.84 10.16 26.97
N LEU A 31 -18.58 9.94 26.57
CA LEU A 31 -17.41 10.49 27.26
C LEU A 31 -17.34 12.02 27.16
N GLU A 32 -17.72 12.62 26.03
CA GLU A 32 -17.75 14.07 25.83
C GLU A 32 -18.68 14.79 26.82
N CYS A 33 -19.77 14.15 27.25
CA CYS A 33 -20.66 14.68 28.29
C CYS A 33 -20.01 14.82 29.68
N PHE A 34 -18.90 14.12 29.94
CA PHE A 34 -18.17 14.15 31.21
C PHE A 34 -16.83 14.86 31.12
N LEU A 35 -16.43 15.33 29.94
CA LEU A 35 -15.19 16.06 29.75
C LEU A 35 -15.38 17.55 30.06
N PRO A 36 -14.37 18.23 30.63
CA PRO A 36 -14.38 19.67 30.77
C PRO A 36 -14.63 20.37 29.42
N THR A 37 -15.33 21.50 29.42
CA THR A 37 -15.54 22.31 28.21
C THR A 37 -14.21 22.73 27.57
N GLY A 38 -14.06 22.54 26.25
CA GLY A 38 -12.89 22.98 25.47
C GLY A 38 -11.81 21.92 25.21
N THR A 39 -12.02 20.69 25.68
CA THR A 39 -11.05 19.59 25.61
C THR A 39 -10.82 19.03 24.21
N LEU A 40 -11.87 18.87 23.42
CA LEU A 40 -11.75 18.54 22.00
C LEU A 40 -11.03 19.63 21.19
N GLY A 41 -11.29 20.91 21.51
CA GLY A 41 -10.63 22.05 20.87
C GLY A 41 -9.12 22.08 21.16
N PHE A 42 -8.73 21.79 22.40
CA PHE A 42 -7.33 21.71 22.79
C PHE A 42 -6.61 20.51 22.16
N LEU A 43 -7.25 19.35 22.08
CA LEU A 43 -6.71 18.17 21.40
C LEU A 43 -6.50 18.42 19.90
N LEU A 44 -7.42 19.11 19.24
CA LEU A 44 -7.28 19.48 17.83
C LEU A 44 -6.14 20.48 17.61
N LEU A 45 -5.96 21.47 18.50
CA LEU A 45 -4.85 22.41 18.43
C LEU A 45 -3.49 21.74 18.66
N LEU A 46 -3.40 20.81 19.61
CA LEU A 46 -2.19 20.01 19.83
C LEU A 46 -1.90 19.08 18.66
N ALA A 47 -2.93 18.47 18.07
CA ALA A 47 -2.77 17.63 16.88
C ALA A 47 -2.22 18.46 15.72
N LEU A 48 -2.81 19.62 15.42
CA LEU A 48 -2.32 20.55 14.37
C LEU A 48 -0.87 21.02 14.63
N GLY A 49 -0.50 21.24 15.90
CA GLY A 49 0.87 21.60 16.27
C GLY A 49 1.89 20.46 16.12
N THR A 50 1.47 19.21 16.32
CA THR A 50 2.33 18.02 16.27
C THR A 50 2.38 17.35 14.89
N GLU A 51 1.42 17.64 14.00
CA GLU A 51 1.37 17.16 12.61
C GLU A 51 2.59 17.57 11.77
N ARG A 52 3.30 18.65 12.14
CA ARG A 52 4.51 19.10 11.44
C ARG A 52 5.76 18.27 11.71
N PHE A 53 5.77 17.50 12.80
CA PHE A 53 6.98 16.81 13.29
C PHE A 53 6.81 15.29 13.37
N LEU A 54 5.57 14.79 13.39
CA LEU A 54 5.24 13.36 13.56
C LEU A 54 4.17 12.91 12.58
N ALA A 55 4.07 11.59 12.36
CA ALA A 55 3.01 11.02 11.54
C ALA A 55 1.63 11.46 12.09
N PRO A 56 0.74 12.04 11.26
CA PRO A 56 -0.47 12.74 11.71
C PRO A 56 -1.41 11.86 12.56
N LYS A 57 -1.38 10.55 12.34
CA LYS A 57 -2.19 9.58 13.10
C LYS A 57 -1.62 9.31 14.50
N LEU A 58 -0.29 9.28 14.67
CA LEU A 58 0.34 9.14 15.98
C LEU A 58 0.22 10.43 16.80
N ALA A 59 0.33 11.58 16.12
CA ALA A 59 0.10 12.89 16.69
C ALA A 59 -1.30 12.99 17.34
N LEU A 60 -2.34 12.63 16.59
CA LEU A 60 -3.73 12.80 17.02
C LEU A 60 -4.23 11.75 18.03
N PHE A 61 -3.88 10.47 17.86
CA PHE A 61 -4.46 9.39 18.68
C PHE A 61 -3.62 8.97 19.88
N VAL A 62 -2.33 9.36 19.93
CA VAL A 62 -1.41 8.92 21.01
C VAL A 62 -0.77 10.12 21.69
N ILE A 63 -0.15 11.02 20.94
CA ILE A 63 0.72 12.07 21.49
C ILE A 63 -0.09 13.23 22.07
N ALA A 64 -1.03 13.80 21.31
CA ALA A 64 -1.88 14.89 21.80
C ALA A 64 -2.70 14.47 23.04
N PRO A 65 -3.34 13.29 23.08
CA PRO A 65 -3.99 12.78 24.29
C PRO A 65 -3.05 12.57 25.49
N ALA A 66 -1.82 12.09 25.26
CA ALA A 66 -0.84 11.87 26.34
C ALA A 66 -0.33 13.19 26.94
N ILE A 67 0.01 14.17 26.09
CA ILE A 67 0.40 15.52 26.51
C ILE A 67 -0.73 16.15 27.31
N TRP A 68 -1.96 15.99 26.83
CA TRP A 68 -3.12 16.55 27.48
C TRP A 68 -3.43 15.91 28.84
N LEU A 69 -3.27 14.59 28.97
CA LEU A 69 -3.38 13.88 30.24
C LEU A 69 -2.27 14.31 31.22
N SER A 70 -1.02 14.49 30.75
CA SER A 70 0.07 14.97 31.59
C SER A 70 -0.14 16.41 32.09
N TYR A 71 -0.75 17.27 31.26
CA TYR A 71 -1.07 18.64 31.63
C TYR A 71 -2.13 18.69 32.74
N PHE A 72 -3.18 17.86 32.63
CA PHE A 72 -4.21 17.76 33.67
C PHE A 72 -3.70 17.15 34.98
N LEU A 73 -2.80 16.17 34.92
CA LEU A 73 -2.13 15.63 36.11
C LEU A 73 -1.27 16.69 36.82
N LEU A 74 -0.54 17.50 36.04
CA LEU A 74 0.30 18.56 36.59
C LEU A 74 -0.55 19.66 37.26
N LEU A 75 -1.66 20.07 36.63
CA LEU A 75 -2.59 21.03 37.20
C LEU A 75 -3.19 20.54 38.53
N TYR A 76 -3.56 19.26 38.62
CA TYR A 76 -4.09 18.67 39.86
C TYR A 76 -3.07 18.68 41.02
N VAL A 77 -1.77 18.50 40.73
CA VAL A 77 -0.70 18.49 41.73
C VAL A 77 -0.34 19.90 42.21
N VAL A 78 -0.38 20.90 41.33
CA VAL A 78 0.08 22.27 41.62
C VAL A 78 -0.99 23.12 42.28
N GLU A 79 -2.24 23.05 41.83
CA GLU A 79 -3.36 23.78 42.43
C GLU A 79 -4.61 22.87 42.44
N PRO A 80 -4.92 22.20 43.55
CA PRO A 80 -6.13 21.40 43.66
C PRO A 80 -7.35 22.32 43.65
N ASN A 81 -7.87 22.57 42.46
CA ASN A 81 -9.07 23.37 42.22
C ASN A 81 -10.31 22.47 42.32
N GLU A 82 -11.43 22.95 42.88
CA GLU A 82 -12.66 22.13 43.08
C GLU A 82 -13.22 21.56 41.76
N GLN A 83 -12.89 22.19 40.63
CA GLN A 83 -13.30 21.74 39.29
C GLN A 83 -12.46 20.59 38.72
N ILE A 84 -11.22 20.40 39.20
CA ILE A 84 -10.34 19.29 38.78
C ILE A 84 -10.42 18.21 39.84
N ASN A 85 -11.56 17.52 39.87
CA ASN A 85 -11.80 16.40 40.76
C ASN A 85 -11.01 15.16 40.28
N ILE A 86 -10.56 14.29 41.19
CA ILE A 86 -9.86 13.04 40.85
C ILE A 86 -10.66 12.18 39.86
N TYR A 87 -11.99 12.28 39.86
CA TYR A 87 -12.87 11.61 38.88
C TYR A 87 -12.64 12.10 37.44
N SER A 88 -12.33 13.38 37.21
CA SER A 88 -12.05 13.89 35.85
C SER A 88 -10.76 13.29 35.30
N ILE A 89 -9.75 13.05 36.15
CA ILE A 89 -8.51 12.36 35.77
C ILE A 89 -8.80 10.90 35.36
N TYR A 90 -9.66 10.20 36.09
CA TYR A 90 -10.08 8.84 35.70
C TYR A 90 -10.84 8.81 34.36
N TYR A 91 -11.71 9.79 34.10
CA TYR A 91 -12.40 9.90 32.80
C TYR A 91 -11.43 10.19 31.65
N LEU A 92 -10.45 11.07 31.86
CA LEU A 92 -9.39 11.36 30.88
C LEU A 92 -8.53 10.13 30.59
N LEU A 93 -8.21 9.35 31.61
CA LEU A 93 -7.43 8.13 31.48
C LEU A 93 -8.21 7.03 30.75
N ALA A 94 -9.50 6.87 31.06
CA ALA A 94 -10.38 5.97 30.32
C ALA A 94 -10.51 6.38 28.84
N TYR A 95 -10.67 7.68 28.57
CA TYR A 95 -10.71 8.23 27.21
C TYR A 95 -9.40 7.95 26.45
N TYR A 96 -8.24 8.16 27.09
CA TYR A 96 -6.93 7.84 26.51
C TYR A 96 -6.80 6.36 26.16
N ILE A 97 -7.20 5.46 27.08
CA ILE A 97 -7.17 4.01 26.85
C ILE A 97 -8.05 3.64 25.64
N VAL A 98 -9.26 4.20 25.54
CA VAL A 98 -10.16 3.95 24.41
C VAL A 98 -9.55 4.41 23.08
N LEU A 99 -8.92 5.58 23.04
CA LEU A 99 -8.26 6.08 21.82
C LEU A 99 -7.07 5.20 21.40
N VAL A 100 -6.21 4.82 22.35
CA VAL A 100 -5.05 3.97 22.07
C VAL A 100 -5.51 2.58 21.64
N VAL A 101 -6.43 1.94 22.38
CA VAL A 101 -6.95 0.61 22.02
C VAL A 101 -7.67 0.65 20.67
N GLY A 102 -8.47 1.69 20.40
CA GLY A 102 -9.13 1.89 19.11
C GLY A 102 -8.14 2.03 17.96
N TYR A 103 -7.07 2.82 18.13
CA TYR A 103 -5.99 2.94 17.15
C TYR A 103 -5.30 1.59 16.87
N TRP A 104 -4.96 0.85 17.92
CA TRP A 104 -4.32 -0.46 17.81
C TRP A 104 -5.22 -1.49 17.11
N GLN A 105 -6.51 -1.50 17.40
CA GLN A 105 -7.46 -2.37 16.71
C GLN A 105 -7.56 -2.00 15.23
N LEU A 106 -7.67 -0.71 14.89
CA LEU A 106 -7.70 -0.25 13.50
C LEU A 106 -6.45 -0.68 12.72
N GLU A 107 -5.26 -0.58 13.31
CA GLU A 107 -4.02 -1.04 12.68
C GLU A 107 -3.99 -2.57 12.49
N ARG A 108 -4.46 -3.34 13.48
CA ARG A 108 -4.59 -4.81 13.33
C ARG A 108 -5.59 -5.18 12.25
N PHE A 109 -6.73 -4.50 12.18
CA PHE A 109 -7.74 -4.73 11.14
C PHE A 109 -7.20 -4.40 9.76
N LYS A 110 -6.47 -3.30 9.58
CA LYS A 110 -5.82 -2.99 8.28
C LYS A 110 -4.85 -4.09 7.86
N LYS A 111 -4.00 -4.57 8.78
CA LYS A 111 -3.08 -5.67 8.50
C LYS A 111 -3.85 -6.93 8.10
N LYS A 112 -4.90 -7.28 8.85
CA LYS A 112 -5.76 -8.43 8.54
C LYS A 112 -6.39 -8.31 7.14
N ILE A 113 -6.99 -7.17 6.81
CA ILE A 113 -7.58 -6.90 5.49
C ILE A 113 -6.51 -6.97 4.39
N GLN A 114 -5.32 -6.40 4.64
CA GLN A 114 -4.22 -6.47 3.69
C GLN A 114 -3.80 -7.89 3.39
N TYR A 115 -3.83 -8.81 4.36
CA TYR A 115 -3.49 -10.22 4.15
C TYR A 115 -4.62 -11.03 3.53
N GLU A 116 -5.87 -10.73 3.90
CA GLU A 116 -7.04 -11.51 3.47
C GLU A 116 -7.50 -11.13 2.04
N TYR A 117 -7.22 -9.89 1.60
CA TYR A 117 -7.64 -9.35 0.30
C TYR A 117 -6.47 -8.98 -0.62
N VAL A 118 -5.31 -9.65 -0.49
CA VAL A 118 -4.10 -9.36 -1.31
C VAL A 118 -4.40 -9.43 -2.80
N THR A 119 -5.17 -10.43 -3.22
CA THR A 119 -5.52 -10.65 -4.63
C THR A 119 -6.31 -9.47 -5.20
N GLU A 120 -7.35 -9.04 -4.48
CA GLU A 120 -8.19 -7.92 -4.87
C GLU A 120 -7.39 -6.61 -4.82
N LEU A 121 -6.54 -6.43 -3.80
CA LEU A 121 -5.71 -5.24 -3.67
C LEU A 121 -4.69 -5.10 -4.81
N ASN A 122 -4.03 -6.18 -5.21
CA ASN A 122 -3.09 -6.17 -6.34
C ASN A 122 -3.78 -6.03 -7.70
N TYR A 123 -5.03 -6.48 -7.82
CA TYR A 123 -5.83 -6.26 -9.02
C TYR A 123 -6.28 -4.79 -9.16
N LEU A 124 -6.58 -4.12 -8.04
CA LEU A 124 -7.12 -2.75 -8.01
C LEU A 124 -6.05 -1.67 -7.86
N ASN A 125 -4.89 -2.03 -7.33
CA ASN A 125 -3.78 -1.13 -7.11
C ASN A 125 -2.51 -1.76 -7.66
N ASP A 126 -2.04 -1.15 -8.75
CA ASP A 126 -0.86 -1.52 -9.50
C ASP A 126 0.34 -0.60 -9.19
N GLU A 127 0.22 0.32 -8.21
CA GLU A 127 1.31 1.17 -7.74
C GLU A 127 2.27 0.44 -6.79
N MET A 128 1.82 -0.66 -6.16
CA MET A 128 2.64 -1.49 -5.29
C MET A 128 2.15 -2.94 -5.24
N ILE A 129 3.06 -3.85 -4.93
CA ILE A 129 2.73 -5.25 -4.67
C ILE A 129 2.43 -5.44 -3.18
N TYR A 130 1.25 -6.00 -2.89
CA TYR A 130 0.90 -6.57 -1.59
C TYR A 130 1.23 -8.05 -1.57
N PHE A 131 1.63 -8.57 -0.39
CA PHE A 131 1.99 -9.97 -0.21
C PHE A 131 1.15 -10.60 0.88
N ASP A 132 0.73 -11.83 0.65
CA ASP A 132 -0.04 -12.62 1.61
C ASP A 132 0.91 -13.31 2.58
N GLN A 133 0.88 -12.88 3.84
CA GLN A 133 1.71 -13.47 4.89
C GLN A 133 1.32 -14.93 5.16
N ASN A 134 0.02 -15.26 5.09
CA ASN A 134 -0.45 -16.62 5.38
C ASN A 134 0.11 -17.62 4.36
N LYS A 135 0.20 -17.21 3.09
CA LYS A 135 0.80 -18.05 2.03
C LYS A 135 2.30 -18.23 2.19
N LEU A 136 3.01 -17.19 2.61
CA LEU A 136 4.45 -17.28 2.87
C LEU A 136 4.74 -18.17 4.08
N ASP A 137 3.94 -18.05 5.13
CA ASP A 137 4.05 -18.90 6.33
C ASP A 137 3.68 -20.35 6.02
N ALA A 138 2.69 -20.59 5.15
CA ALA A 138 2.30 -21.94 4.70
C ALA A 138 3.40 -22.65 3.90
N LEU A 139 4.32 -21.91 3.28
CA LEU A 139 5.48 -22.46 2.57
C LEU A 139 6.66 -22.79 3.50
N HIS A 140 6.49 -22.62 4.82
CA HIS A 140 7.54 -22.82 5.83
C HIS A 140 8.83 -22.04 5.57
N MET A 141 8.72 -20.91 4.85
CA MET A 141 9.85 -20.03 4.60
C MET A 141 10.28 -19.35 5.90
N ASN A 142 11.59 -19.33 6.16
CA ASN A 142 12.15 -18.59 7.29
C ASN A 142 12.06 -17.06 7.04
N ASP A 143 12.17 -16.26 8.11
CA ASP A 143 12.06 -14.80 8.02
C ASP A 143 13.03 -14.18 6.99
N SER A 144 14.22 -14.77 6.83
CA SER A 144 15.23 -14.30 5.87
C SER A 144 14.80 -14.57 4.42
N GLU A 145 14.25 -15.75 4.15
CA GLU A 145 13.71 -16.15 2.84
C GLU A 145 12.51 -15.29 2.47
N GLN A 146 11.58 -15.08 3.41
CA GLN A 146 10.44 -14.20 3.17
C GLN A 146 10.89 -12.77 2.86
N LYS A 147 11.89 -12.25 3.58
CA LYS A 147 12.45 -10.92 3.33
C LYS A 147 13.16 -10.85 1.98
N PHE A 148 13.91 -11.89 1.61
CA PHE A 148 14.57 -11.98 0.31
C PHE A 148 13.56 -11.99 -0.83
N TYR A 149 12.53 -12.84 -0.74
CA TYR A 149 11.44 -12.94 -1.71
C TYR A 149 10.74 -11.59 -1.92
N ARG A 150 10.33 -10.93 -0.82
CA ARG A 150 9.69 -9.61 -0.86
C ARG A 150 10.61 -8.57 -1.50
N LYS A 151 11.91 -8.59 -1.17
CA LYS A 151 12.89 -7.66 -1.73
C LYS A 151 13.05 -7.90 -3.23
N LEU A 152 13.21 -9.15 -3.66
CA LEU A 152 13.38 -9.54 -5.05
C LEU A 152 12.19 -9.10 -5.90
N LEU A 153 10.96 -9.45 -5.50
CA LEU A 153 9.78 -9.06 -6.28
C LEU A 153 9.58 -7.54 -6.31
N ASN A 154 9.80 -6.82 -5.21
CA ASN A 154 9.70 -5.36 -5.21
C ASN A 154 10.75 -4.70 -6.12
N GLU A 155 11.97 -5.24 -6.15
CA GLU A 155 13.03 -4.76 -7.04
C GLU A 155 12.65 -4.96 -8.51
N LYS A 156 12.18 -6.17 -8.86
CA LYS A 156 11.75 -6.47 -10.23
C LYS A 156 10.50 -5.70 -10.63
N TYR A 157 9.59 -5.43 -9.69
CA TYR A 157 8.39 -4.63 -9.96
C TYR A 157 8.68 -3.18 -10.33
N GLN A 158 9.85 -2.63 -9.97
CA GLN A 158 10.25 -1.29 -10.41
C GLN A 158 10.33 -1.17 -11.94
N HIS A 159 10.68 -2.26 -12.63
CA HIS A 159 10.66 -2.29 -14.10
C HIS A 159 9.24 -2.09 -14.64
N TYR A 160 8.26 -2.78 -14.05
CA TYR A 160 6.85 -2.60 -14.41
C TYR A 160 6.36 -1.17 -14.13
N LEU A 161 6.69 -0.62 -12.96
CA LEU A 161 6.32 0.75 -12.60
C LEU A 161 6.91 1.79 -13.57
N TYR A 162 8.16 1.60 -13.99
CA TYR A 162 8.76 2.44 -15.03
C TYR A 162 7.99 2.33 -16.34
N LEU A 163 7.74 1.12 -16.85
CA LEU A 163 7.00 0.89 -18.10
C LEU A 163 5.60 1.52 -18.05
N LYS A 164 4.90 1.39 -16.93
CA LYS A 164 3.60 2.01 -16.69
C LYS A 164 3.68 3.54 -16.75
N SER A 165 4.70 4.14 -16.15
CA SER A 165 4.88 5.60 -16.12
C SER A 165 5.02 6.23 -17.51
N ILE A 166 5.55 5.46 -18.47
CA ILE A 166 5.76 5.87 -19.86
C ILE A 166 4.65 5.39 -20.81
N ASN A 167 3.60 4.70 -20.31
CA ASN A 167 2.52 4.15 -21.15
C ASN A 167 1.92 5.18 -22.10
N TRP A 168 1.62 6.38 -21.60
CA TRP A 168 1.03 7.46 -22.40
C TRP A 168 1.88 7.89 -23.60
N ARG A 169 3.20 7.69 -23.56
CA ARG A 169 4.12 8.02 -24.66
C ARG A 169 4.12 6.95 -25.75
N LEU A 170 4.03 5.68 -25.34
CA LEU A 170 4.28 4.53 -26.20
C LEU A 170 3.02 3.84 -26.72
N GLU A 171 1.89 3.96 -26.02
CA GLU A 171 0.63 3.31 -26.40
C GLU A 171 0.17 3.67 -27.82
N ARG A 172 0.44 4.90 -28.28
CA ARG A 172 0.11 5.35 -29.63
C ARG A 172 1.08 4.88 -30.72
N LYS A 173 2.30 4.49 -30.34
CA LYS A 173 3.41 4.18 -31.26
C LYS A 173 3.69 2.68 -31.35
N VAL A 174 3.40 1.96 -30.27
CA VAL A 174 3.66 0.54 -30.10
C VAL A 174 2.34 -0.19 -29.93
N SER A 175 1.92 -0.91 -30.96
CA SER A 175 0.76 -1.79 -30.88
C SER A 175 0.94 -2.82 -29.75
N LYS A 176 -0.15 -3.07 -29.00
CA LYS A 176 -0.20 -3.99 -27.85
C LYS A 176 0.66 -3.60 -26.63
N PHE A 177 1.29 -2.42 -26.57
CA PHE A 177 2.12 -2.04 -25.42
C PHE A 177 1.37 -2.11 -24.08
N SER A 178 0.15 -1.58 -24.02
CA SER A 178 -0.69 -1.65 -22.83
C SER A 178 -1.10 -3.09 -22.50
N ASN A 179 -1.33 -3.95 -23.50
CA ASN A 179 -1.58 -5.38 -23.27
C ASN A 179 -0.35 -6.06 -22.66
N THR A 180 0.86 -5.71 -23.12
CA THR A 180 2.10 -6.23 -22.54
C THR A 180 2.23 -5.85 -21.07
N GLN A 181 1.85 -4.63 -20.68
CA GLN A 181 1.82 -4.23 -19.28
C GLN A 181 0.84 -5.06 -18.45
N VAL A 182 -0.35 -5.32 -18.98
CA VAL A 182 -1.34 -6.18 -18.32
C VAL A 182 -0.78 -7.59 -18.11
N LEU A 183 -0.09 -8.16 -19.11
CA LEU A 183 0.56 -9.47 -18.98
C LEU A 183 1.63 -9.48 -17.90
N ILE A 184 2.52 -8.48 -17.89
CA ILE A 184 3.56 -8.32 -16.86
C ILE A 184 2.93 -8.25 -15.46
N GLN A 185 1.86 -7.45 -15.28
CA GLN A 185 1.15 -7.34 -14.01
C GLN A 185 0.53 -8.69 -13.60
N GLN A 186 -0.05 -9.43 -14.54
CA GLN A 186 -0.63 -10.75 -14.28
C GLN A 186 0.44 -11.76 -13.85
N ILE A 187 1.64 -11.72 -14.44
CA ILE A 187 2.77 -12.56 -14.01
C ILE A 187 3.14 -12.23 -12.56
N PHE A 188 3.29 -10.95 -12.20
CA PHE A 188 3.56 -10.58 -10.80
C PHE A 188 2.45 -11.01 -9.84
N ASN A 189 1.19 -10.89 -10.23
CA ASN A 189 0.07 -11.35 -9.42
C ASN A 189 0.11 -12.87 -9.19
N GLU A 190 0.47 -13.64 -10.21
CA GLU A 190 0.67 -15.09 -10.09
C GLU A 190 1.80 -15.43 -9.12
N LEU A 191 2.95 -14.74 -9.22
CA LEU A 191 4.08 -14.94 -8.32
C LEU A 191 3.76 -14.59 -6.87
N VAL A 192 2.94 -13.56 -6.65
CA VAL A 192 2.45 -13.21 -5.31
C VAL A 192 1.49 -14.26 -4.76
N GLN A 193 0.60 -14.77 -5.62
CA GLN A 193 -0.37 -15.77 -5.24
C GLN A 193 0.26 -17.14 -4.99
N GLU A 194 1.36 -17.44 -5.68
CA GLU A 194 2.05 -18.72 -5.63
C GLU A 194 3.58 -18.49 -5.50
N PRO A 195 4.06 -18.09 -4.30
CA PRO A 195 5.47 -17.71 -4.10
C PRO A 195 6.48 -18.81 -4.46
N GLN A 196 6.07 -20.08 -4.44
CA GLN A 196 6.90 -21.20 -4.89
C GLN A 196 7.33 -21.10 -6.36
N LYS A 197 6.53 -20.46 -7.23
CA LYS A 197 6.79 -20.33 -8.67
C LYS A 197 7.87 -19.30 -9.03
N VAL A 198 8.41 -18.59 -8.05
CA VAL A 198 9.48 -17.60 -8.26
C VAL A 198 10.72 -18.23 -8.91
N LEU A 199 11.02 -19.47 -8.54
CA LEU A 199 12.13 -20.22 -9.12
C LEU A 199 11.86 -20.56 -10.60
N ASP A 200 10.60 -20.88 -10.93
CA ASP A 200 10.19 -21.19 -12.30
C ASP A 200 10.15 -19.94 -13.19
N ALA A 201 9.94 -18.76 -12.60
CA ALA A 201 9.92 -17.47 -13.28
C ALA A 201 11.30 -16.81 -13.43
N ASP A 202 12.39 -17.58 -13.36
CA ASP A 202 13.76 -17.06 -13.50
C ASP A 202 13.95 -16.25 -14.79
N ASN A 203 13.46 -16.79 -15.90
CA ASN A 203 13.55 -16.24 -17.23
C ASN A 203 12.82 -14.89 -17.31
N PHE A 204 11.63 -14.82 -16.70
CA PHE A 204 10.89 -13.58 -16.61
C PHE A 204 11.65 -12.52 -15.78
N LEU A 205 12.06 -12.88 -14.57
CA LEU A 205 12.61 -11.95 -13.57
C LEU A 205 14.01 -11.45 -13.92
N TYR A 206 14.82 -12.28 -14.58
CA TYR A 206 16.23 -11.96 -14.83
C TYR A 206 16.56 -11.67 -16.29
N ARG A 207 15.73 -12.08 -17.25
CA ARG A 207 15.98 -11.86 -18.68
C ARG A 207 14.87 -11.05 -19.33
N LEU A 208 13.67 -11.61 -19.48
CA LEU A 208 12.61 -11.01 -20.30
C LEU A 208 12.21 -9.61 -19.83
N LEU A 209 11.92 -9.43 -18.54
CA LEU A 209 11.47 -8.13 -18.02
C LEU A 209 12.58 -7.07 -18.05
N PRO A 210 13.83 -7.34 -17.59
CA PRO A 210 14.94 -6.41 -17.74
C PRO A 210 15.24 -6.05 -19.21
N ASP A 211 15.33 -7.04 -20.10
CA ASP A 211 15.67 -6.82 -21.51
C ASP A 211 14.60 -6.01 -22.23
N TYR A 212 13.32 -6.32 -21.99
CA TYR A 212 12.20 -5.53 -22.50
C TYR A 212 12.26 -4.08 -22.01
N THR A 213 12.55 -3.89 -20.72
CA THR A 213 12.64 -2.54 -20.13
C THR A 213 13.78 -1.75 -20.75
N GLN A 214 14.93 -2.38 -20.97
CA GLN A 214 16.08 -1.73 -21.58
C GLN A 214 15.81 -1.39 -23.05
N LEU A 215 15.22 -2.32 -23.81
CA LEU A 215 14.84 -2.09 -25.20
C LEU A 215 13.87 -0.91 -25.37
N VAL A 216 12.93 -0.76 -24.42
CA VAL A 216 11.99 0.36 -24.40
C VAL A 216 12.70 1.69 -24.06
N LYS A 217 13.68 1.67 -23.15
CA LYS A 217 14.52 2.85 -22.87
C LYS A 217 15.33 3.25 -24.09
N ASP A 218 16.02 2.30 -24.72
CA ASP A 218 16.83 2.54 -25.90
C ASP A 218 15.97 3.13 -27.05
N TYR A 219 14.74 2.62 -27.23
CA TYR A 219 13.80 3.17 -28.19
C TYR A 219 13.42 4.63 -27.90
N LEU A 220 13.15 4.97 -26.64
CA LEU A 220 12.83 6.34 -26.23
C LEU A 220 14.03 7.27 -26.39
N ASP A 221 15.23 6.82 -26.04
CA ASP A 221 16.46 7.60 -26.19
C ASP A 221 16.73 7.92 -27.68
N LEU A 222 16.54 6.93 -28.57
CA LEU A 222 16.61 7.14 -30.02
C LEU A 222 15.54 8.12 -30.50
N GLU A 223 14.33 8.06 -29.92
CA GLU A 223 13.24 8.96 -30.28
C GLU A 223 13.50 10.42 -29.89
N GLU A 224 14.07 10.63 -28.70
CA GLU A 224 14.38 11.95 -28.14
C GLU A 224 15.68 12.54 -28.71
N ASN A 225 16.49 11.75 -29.44
CA ASN A 225 17.71 12.22 -30.08
C ASN A 225 17.42 13.32 -31.13
N MET A 226 18.07 14.48 -30.97
CA MET A 226 17.88 15.65 -31.82
C MET A 226 18.51 15.49 -33.21
N LEU A 227 19.56 14.67 -33.32
CA LEU A 227 20.21 14.34 -34.59
C LEU A 227 19.57 13.05 -35.11
N LYS A 228 18.73 13.19 -36.15
CA LYS A 228 18.06 12.05 -36.77
C LYS A 228 18.89 11.61 -37.97
N THR A 229 19.52 10.44 -37.87
CA THR A 229 20.19 9.78 -38.99
C THR A 229 19.26 8.73 -39.62
N ASP A 230 19.57 8.31 -40.85
CA ASP A 230 18.83 7.21 -41.51
C ASP A 230 19.05 5.87 -40.77
N GLU A 231 20.22 5.67 -40.16
CA GLU A 231 20.52 4.52 -39.30
C GLU A 231 19.63 4.49 -38.04
N ASP A 232 19.35 5.65 -37.43
CA ASP A 232 18.43 5.72 -36.27
C ASP A 232 17.01 5.31 -36.63
N ALA A 233 16.58 5.58 -37.88
CA ALA A 233 15.25 5.19 -38.35
C ALA A 233 15.13 3.66 -38.49
N GLU A 234 16.18 3.01 -38.98
CA GLU A 234 16.26 1.54 -39.07
C GLU A 234 16.29 0.90 -37.69
N LEU A 235 17.14 1.40 -36.78
CA LEU A 235 17.23 0.92 -35.39
C LEU A 235 15.90 1.06 -34.64
N LYS A 236 15.16 2.16 -34.84
CA LYS A 236 13.82 2.35 -34.28
C LYS A 236 12.84 1.28 -34.78
N GLN A 237 12.86 0.94 -36.06
CA GLN A 237 11.96 -0.09 -36.60
C GLN A 237 12.30 -1.49 -36.07
N ILE A 238 13.59 -1.80 -35.93
CA ILE A 238 14.06 -3.05 -35.31
C ILE A 238 13.58 -3.13 -33.86
N ALA A 239 13.78 -2.05 -33.07
CA ALA A 239 13.35 -1.98 -31.69
C ALA A 239 11.82 -2.14 -31.57
N LEU A 240 11.03 -1.43 -32.38
CA LEU A 240 9.58 -1.56 -32.42
C LEU A 240 9.10 -2.98 -32.73
N THR A 241 9.76 -3.64 -33.68
CA THR A 241 9.43 -5.02 -34.05
C THR A 241 9.72 -5.96 -32.89
N ARG A 242 10.88 -5.81 -32.24
CA ARG A 242 11.26 -6.65 -31.11
C ARG A 242 10.38 -6.41 -29.87
N ILE A 243 10.02 -5.15 -29.57
CA ILE A 243 9.07 -4.80 -28.50
C ILE A 243 7.71 -5.49 -28.70
N LYS A 244 7.25 -5.62 -29.96
CA LYS A 244 5.99 -6.33 -30.25
C LYS A 244 6.07 -7.83 -29.98
N LEU A 245 7.21 -8.46 -30.29
CA LEU A 245 7.42 -9.90 -30.06
C LEU A 245 7.37 -10.26 -28.56
N TYR A 246 7.85 -9.38 -27.68
CA TYR A 246 7.78 -9.59 -26.24
C TYR A 246 6.35 -9.80 -25.72
N ASN A 247 5.32 -9.27 -26.39
CA ASN A 247 3.94 -9.52 -26.00
C ASN A 247 3.60 -11.03 -26.03
N GLU A 248 4.12 -11.75 -27.02
CA GLU A 248 3.94 -13.19 -27.17
C GLU A 248 4.78 -13.94 -26.14
N GLU A 249 6.05 -13.56 -25.94
CA GLU A 249 6.92 -14.16 -24.93
C GLU A 249 6.36 -14.03 -23.51
N PHE A 250 5.83 -12.85 -23.13
CA PHE A 250 5.17 -12.68 -21.83
C PHE A 250 3.86 -13.47 -21.73
N SER A 251 3.13 -13.64 -22.84
CA SER A 251 1.92 -14.45 -22.83
C SER A 251 2.23 -15.93 -22.64
N GLU A 252 3.28 -16.44 -23.29
CA GLU A 252 3.77 -17.81 -23.11
C GLU A 252 4.26 -18.04 -21.67
N GLU A 253 5.01 -17.09 -21.13
CA GLU A 253 5.50 -17.13 -19.75
C GLU A 253 4.36 -17.19 -18.74
N LEU A 254 3.33 -16.35 -18.91
CA LEU A 254 2.15 -16.37 -18.05
C LEU A 254 1.40 -17.71 -18.15
N ASN A 255 1.26 -18.26 -19.36
CA ASN A 255 0.61 -19.54 -19.57
C ASN A 255 1.39 -20.68 -18.91
N ARG A 256 2.72 -20.67 -19.01
CA ARG A 256 3.62 -21.61 -18.34
C ARG A 256 3.40 -21.60 -16.84
N LEU A 257 3.37 -20.41 -16.22
CA LEU A 257 3.12 -20.27 -14.78
C LEU A 257 1.72 -20.74 -14.38
N LYS A 258 0.70 -20.52 -15.21
CA LYS A 258 -0.67 -20.97 -14.93
C LYS A 258 -0.89 -22.48 -15.08
N GLN A 259 -0.14 -23.16 -15.94
CA GLN A 259 -0.30 -24.61 -16.16
C GLN A 259 0.07 -25.46 -14.94
N PHE A 260 0.92 -24.97 -14.05
CA PHE A 260 1.28 -25.63 -12.79
C PHE A 260 0.14 -25.66 -11.75
N LYS A 261 -1.04 -25.11 -12.05
CA LYS A 261 -2.20 -25.09 -11.16
C LYS A 261 -2.96 -26.43 -11.09
N ASN A 262 -2.62 -27.39 -11.95
CA ASN A 262 -3.34 -28.66 -12.14
C ASN A 262 -2.54 -29.92 -11.75
N LEU A 263 -1.45 -29.79 -10.99
CA LEU A 263 -0.70 -30.90 -10.39
C LEU A 263 -0.75 -30.78 -8.86
#